data_AF-K7MSK2-F1
#
_entry.id   AF-K7MSK2-F1
#
_cell.length_a   1.000
_cell.length_b   1.000
_cell.length_c   1.000
_cell.angle_alpha   90.00
_cell.angle_beta   90.00
_cell.angle_gamma   90.00
#
_symmetry.space_group_name_H-M   'P 1'
#
loop_
_entity.id
_entity.type
_entity.pdbx_description
1 polymer ?
#
loop_
_entity_poly.entity_id
_entity_poly.type
_entity_poly.pdbx_seq_one_letter_code
_entity_poly.pdbx_strand_id
1 'polypeptide(L)'
;MGCVIDGRFTVEIQNGVSNGCGEVGLWNDGGGAIEDAVKVLLEGLGEDVNREGLRKTPLRVAKALHEGTRGYRQKVNDIVQGALFPEAGLDNRVGHAGGAGGLVIVRDLDLFSYCESCLLPFPVKCHVGYVPSGERVVGLSKLSRVADVFAKRLQEPQRLADEVCSALHQGIRPAGVAIILQCSHIHFPDIESVFLDSNYQGWVKILVSSGSGVFENKNADVWADFFGLLKFRGINMDKIHFRGSSDPCWCPSQSSLSAKVSSKIGPVNPVMVTAVASVIESLGENPLRKELIGTPTRFVKWLMNFQKSNFNIKLNGFLCDGIDSLNVNEDVNINKKITSELNIPFWSQCEHHLLPFHGVVHIGYLMSDGFNPILKSLLQSIVHFYGFKLQVQERLTRQIAETIAPLLGGDVIVVVEASHTCMISRGIEKFGSSTATIGVLGHFSTDPTARASFLKSIPYPTSSGEQ
;
A
#
# COMPACT_ATOMS: atom_id res chain seq x y z
N MET A 1 1.72 -30.15 51.50
CA MET A 1 3.13 -29.78 51.31
C MET A 1 3.24 -29.10 49.96
N GLY A 2 3.78 -27.87 49.89
CA GLY A 2 3.99 -27.14 48.63
C GLY A 2 4.97 -27.86 47.69
N CYS A 3 5.37 -27.35 46.54
CA CYS A 3 5.10 -26.12 45.80
C CYS A 3 5.76 -26.36 44.41
N VAL A 4 5.16 -25.87 43.32
CA VAL A 4 5.80 -25.26 42.12
C VAL A 4 6.88 -26.08 41.37
N ILE A 5 6.58 -26.68 40.21
CA ILE A 5 6.74 -26.14 38.84
C ILE A 5 8.07 -25.42 38.61
N ASP A 6 9.06 -26.10 38.01
CA ASP A 6 10.05 -25.41 37.20
C ASP A 6 10.52 -26.31 36.05
N GLY A 7 10.47 -25.78 34.83
CA GLY A 7 10.70 -26.55 33.61
C GLY A 7 10.22 -25.84 32.35
N ARG A 8 10.48 -24.53 32.25
CA ARG A 8 10.32 -23.79 30.99
C ARG A 8 11.44 -24.21 30.03
N PHE A 9 11.12 -25.07 29.08
CA PHE A 9 11.92 -25.31 27.89
C PHE A 9 11.81 -24.10 26.95
N THR A 10 12.72 -23.15 27.09
CA THR A 10 12.92 -22.09 26.08
C THR A 10 14.00 -22.58 25.11
N VAL A 11 13.58 -23.14 23.98
CA VAL A 11 14.50 -23.45 22.88
C VAL A 11 14.76 -22.16 22.12
N GLU A 12 15.89 -21.53 22.40
CA GLU A 12 16.43 -20.43 21.61
C GLU A 12 16.84 -20.95 20.23
N ILE A 13 16.08 -20.56 19.20
CA ILE A 13 16.46 -20.81 17.81
C ILE A 13 17.57 -19.82 17.43
N GLN A 14 18.81 -20.25 17.59
CA GLN A 14 19.98 -19.59 17.03
C GLN A 14 19.97 -19.74 15.50
N ASN A 15 19.47 -18.74 14.78
CA ASN A 15 19.89 -18.53 13.39
C ASN A 15 21.14 -17.65 13.42
N GLY A 16 22.30 -18.31 13.38
CA GLY A 16 23.60 -17.69 13.26
C GLY A 16 23.74 -16.95 11.92
N VAL A 17 23.66 -15.63 11.97
CA VAL A 17 24.46 -14.75 11.12
C VAL A 17 25.06 -13.69 12.04
N SER A 18 26.20 -14.04 12.61
CA SER A 18 27.11 -13.08 13.24
C SER A 18 27.63 -12.14 12.16
N ASN A 19 27.18 -10.88 12.17
CA ASN A 19 28.01 -9.78 11.71
C ASN A 19 27.55 -8.46 12.35
N GLY A 20 28.36 -7.97 13.29
CA GLY A 20 28.56 -6.55 13.55
C GLY A 20 27.49 -5.83 14.36
N CYS A 21 27.66 -5.83 15.69
CA CYS A 21 27.28 -4.68 16.51
C CYS A 21 27.97 -3.42 15.95
N GLY A 22 27.15 -2.55 15.36
CA GLY A 22 27.53 -1.25 14.82
C GLY A 22 26.27 -0.44 14.50
N GLU A 23 25.30 -0.46 15.42
CA GLU A 23 24.18 0.48 15.40
C GLU A 23 24.73 1.89 15.67
N VAL A 24 24.23 2.88 14.93
CA VAL A 24 24.74 4.27 14.84
C VAL A 24 25.94 4.45 13.88
N GLY A 25 25.84 3.86 12.68
CA GLY A 25 26.56 4.39 11.53
C GLY A 25 26.01 5.78 11.18
N LEU A 26 26.83 6.81 11.41
CA LEU A 26 26.63 8.22 11.04
C LEU A 26 25.96 8.37 9.66
N TRP A 27 24.73 8.88 9.62
CA TRP A 27 24.06 9.28 8.37
C TRP A 27 24.54 10.67 7.98
N ASN A 28 25.70 10.78 7.33
CA ASN A 28 26.24 12.08 6.96
C ASN A 28 25.58 12.73 5.71
N ASP A 29 24.52 12.16 5.11
CA ASP A 29 23.99 12.68 3.82
C ASP A 29 22.51 13.17 3.77
N GLY A 30 21.77 13.23 4.89
CA GLY A 30 20.42 13.82 4.89
C GLY A 30 19.38 13.15 5.78
N GLY A 31 19.71 11.98 6.37
CA GLY A 31 18.80 11.26 7.28
C GLY A 31 18.24 12.12 8.41
N GLY A 32 19.10 12.92 9.05
CA GLY A 32 18.69 13.83 10.14
C GLY A 32 17.66 14.86 9.70
N ALA A 33 17.80 15.43 8.50
CA ALA A 33 16.83 16.40 7.96
C ALA A 33 15.45 15.76 7.70
N ILE A 34 15.43 14.52 7.22
CA ILE A 34 14.17 13.77 7.05
C ILE A 34 13.53 13.49 8.42
N GLU A 35 14.31 13.10 9.43
CA GLU A 35 13.79 12.87 10.77
C GLU A 35 13.17 14.14 11.37
N ASP A 36 13.83 15.27 11.25
CA ASP A 36 13.31 16.56 11.75
C ASP A 36 12.05 16.99 10.99
N ALA A 37 12.01 16.80 9.67
CA ALA A 37 10.81 17.02 8.88
C ALA A 37 9.64 16.13 9.34
N VAL A 38 9.90 14.86 9.66
CA VAL A 38 8.86 13.94 10.16
C VAL A 38 8.34 14.36 11.55
N LYS A 39 9.19 14.89 12.44
CA LYS A 39 8.73 15.45 13.72
C LYS A 39 7.76 16.61 13.51
N VAL A 40 8.09 17.53 12.60
CA VAL A 40 7.22 18.65 12.22
C VAL A 40 5.88 18.15 11.69
N LEU A 41 5.88 17.08 10.88
CA LEU A 41 4.64 16.50 10.37
C LEU A 41 3.77 15.89 11.48
N LEU A 42 4.37 15.19 12.45
CA LEU A 42 3.66 14.63 13.60
C LEU A 42 3.05 15.73 14.48
N GLU A 43 3.81 16.77 14.78
CA GLU A 43 3.33 17.94 15.54
C GLU A 43 2.18 18.63 14.80
N GLY A 44 2.29 18.78 13.47
CA GLY A 44 1.24 19.32 12.62
C GLY A 44 -0.06 18.52 12.64
N LEU A 45 0.02 17.20 12.90
CA LEU A 45 -1.15 16.33 13.11
C LEU A 45 -1.74 16.40 14.52
N GLY A 46 -1.14 17.16 15.44
CA GLY A 46 -1.52 17.22 16.84
C GLY A 46 -1.07 16.01 17.66
N GLU A 47 -0.06 15.29 17.18
CA GLU A 47 0.53 14.15 17.89
C GLU A 47 1.67 14.59 18.81
N ASP A 48 1.87 13.82 19.89
CA ASP A 48 3.05 13.95 20.75
C ASP A 48 4.17 13.06 20.21
N VAL A 49 5.25 13.68 19.73
CA VAL A 49 6.44 13.00 19.19
C VAL A 49 7.14 12.10 20.21
N ASN A 50 6.93 12.33 21.51
CA ASN A 50 7.53 11.53 22.58
C ASN A 50 6.68 10.31 22.99
N ARG A 51 5.44 10.21 22.47
CA ARG A 51 4.56 9.05 22.65
C ARG A 51 5.29 7.78 22.24
N GLU A 52 5.19 6.74 23.07
CA GLU A 52 5.96 5.50 22.92
C GLU A 52 5.94 4.92 21.50
N GLY A 53 4.75 4.82 20.87
CA GLY A 53 4.59 4.31 19.50
C GLY A 53 5.22 5.19 18.42
N LEU A 54 5.36 6.49 18.66
CA LEU A 54 5.85 7.49 17.70
C LEU A 54 7.33 7.85 17.84
N ARG A 55 7.93 7.60 19.01
CA ARG A 55 9.32 8.02 19.32
C ARG A 55 10.35 7.59 18.27
N LYS A 56 10.18 6.39 17.68
CA LYS A 56 11.05 5.86 16.62
C LYS A 56 10.52 6.06 15.20
N THR A 57 9.33 6.66 15.05
CA THR A 57 8.71 6.88 13.73
C THR A 57 9.56 7.76 12.82
N PRO A 58 10.12 8.91 13.25
CA PRO A 58 11.02 9.71 12.41
C PRO A 58 12.15 8.90 11.78
N LEU A 59 12.92 8.18 12.61
CA LEU A 59 14.00 7.31 12.16
C LEU A 59 13.51 6.21 11.21
N ARG A 60 12.38 5.57 11.52
CA ARG A 60 11.81 4.50 10.67
C ARG A 60 11.40 5.01 9.30
N VAL A 61 10.85 6.22 9.22
CA VAL A 61 10.47 6.90 7.97
C VAL A 61 11.71 7.30 7.18
N ALA A 62 12.70 7.91 7.81
CA ALA A 62 13.97 8.27 7.16
C ALA A 62 14.64 7.03 6.54
N LYS A 63 14.68 5.91 7.25
CA LYS A 63 15.17 4.62 6.74
C LYS A 63 14.33 4.05 5.62
N ALA A 64 13.01 4.14 5.70
CA ALA A 64 12.13 3.70 4.63
C ALA A 64 12.41 4.47 3.33
N LEU A 65 12.44 5.79 3.41
CA LEU A 65 12.63 6.66 2.25
C LEU A 65 14.03 6.49 1.67
N HIS A 66 15.08 6.48 2.51
CA HIS A 66 16.45 6.28 2.03
C HIS A 66 16.61 4.97 1.27
N GLU A 67 16.11 3.85 1.79
CA GLU A 67 16.18 2.54 1.13
C GLU A 67 15.28 2.45 -0.11
N GLY A 68 14.08 3.00 -0.03
CA GLY A 68 13.11 2.99 -1.12
C GLY A 68 13.46 3.97 -2.25
N THR A 69 14.39 4.89 -2.04
CA THR A 69 14.93 5.80 -3.06
C THR A 69 16.42 5.54 -3.40
N ARG A 70 16.95 4.36 -3.03
CA ARG A 70 18.35 3.97 -3.31
C ARG A 70 18.73 4.02 -4.78
N GLY A 71 17.76 3.97 -5.67
CA GLY A 71 17.93 4.02 -7.11
C GLY A 71 18.63 5.29 -7.60
N TYR A 72 18.51 6.41 -6.88
CA TYR A 72 19.25 7.65 -7.19
C TYR A 72 20.77 7.49 -7.00
N ARG A 73 21.21 6.55 -6.15
CA ARG A 73 22.62 6.28 -5.83
C ARG A 73 23.19 5.10 -6.64
N GLN A 74 22.45 4.60 -7.62
CA GLN A 74 22.83 3.46 -8.45
C GLN A 74 22.98 3.86 -9.92
N LYS A 75 23.98 3.29 -10.61
CA LYS A 75 24.24 3.52 -12.03
C LYS A 75 23.94 2.27 -12.83
N VAL A 76 23.16 2.42 -13.90
CA VAL A 76 22.78 1.29 -14.78
C VAL A 76 23.98 0.68 -15.50
N ASN A 77 24.94 1.50 -15.92
CA ASN A 77 26.13 1.02 -16.64
C ASN A 77 26.91 -0.04 -15.85
N ASP A 78 27.01 0.13 -14.53
CA ASP A 78 27.70 -0.79 -13.63
C ASP A 78 26.99 -2.16 -13.52
N ILE A 79 25.69 -2.21 -13.87
CA ILE A 79 24.87 -3.44 -13.82
C ILE A 79 24.99 -4.23 -15.12
N VAL A 80 24.97 -3.55 -16.26
CA VAL A 80 24.83 -4.17 -17.59
C VAL A 80 26.17 -4.55 -18.23
N GLN A 81 27.20 -3.70 -18.12
CA GLN A 81 28.45 -3.86 -18.90
C GLN A 81 29.16 -5.21 -18.66
N GLY A 82 29.14 -5.73 -17.44
CA GLY A 82 29.77 -7.01 -17.09
C GLY A 82 28.91 -8.25 -17.30
N ALA A 83 27.75 -8.15 -17.97
CA ALA A 83 26.74 -9.20 -18.00
C ALA A 83 26.13 -9.44 -19.39
N LEU A 84 26.86 -9.04 -20.43
CA LEU A 84 26.60 -9.43 -21.80
C LEU A 84 27.40 -10.69 -22.09
N PHE A 85 26.70 -11.75 -22.47
CA PHE A 85 27.29 -13.04 -22.76
C PHE A 85 27.24 -13.29 -24.27
N PRO A 86 28.33 -13.76 -24.88
CA PRO A 86 28.30 -14.21 -26.26
C PRO A 86 27.41 -15.46 -26.35
N GLU A 87 26.48 -15.46 -27.29
CA GLU A 87 25.74 -16.64 -27.70
C GLU A 87 25.86 -16.80 -29.22
N ALA A 88 26.86 -17.58 -29.62
CA ALA A 88 27.12 -17.95 -31.00
C ALA A 88 26.25 -19.16 -31.37
N GLY A 89 25.52 -19.12 -32.50
CA GLY A 89 24.72 -20.29 -32.85
C GLY A 89 23.71 -20.27 -33.99
N LEU A 90 23.65 -19.26 -34.87
CA LEU A 90 22.77 -19.34 -36.05
C LEU A 90 23.48 -18.76 -37.28
N ASP A 91 24.24 -19.62 -37.96
CA ASP A 91 24.83 -19.37 -39.26
C ASP A 91 23.75 -18.86 -40.25
N ASN A 92 23.71 -17.56 -40.54
CA ASN A 92 22.95 -16.92 -41.63
C ASN A 92 21.49 -17.36 -41.85
N ARG A 93 20.84 -18.06 -40.91
CA ARG A 93 19.41 -18.35 -40.98
C ARG A 93 18.69 -17.10 -40.50
N VAL A 94 17.77 -16.61 -41.32
CA VAL A 94 17.00 -15.38 -41.12
C VAL A 94 16.16 -15.49 -39.85
N GLY A 95 16.79 -15.19 -38.72
CA GLY A 95 16.17 -14.94 -37.43
C GLY A 95 16.87 -13.72 -36.87
N HIS A 96 16.13 -12.64 -36.66
CA HIS A 96 16.68 -11.46 -36.01
C HIS A 96 17.08 -11.90 -34.59
N ALA A 97 18.38 -11.84 -34.23
CA ALA A 97 18.97 -12.08 -32.90
C ALA A 97 19.74 -13.40 -32.73
N GLY A 98 20.95 -13.31 -32.17
CA GLY A 98 21.78 -14.47 -31.83
C GLY A 98 21.13 -15.47 -30.87
N GLY A 99 21.60 -16.71 -30.92
CA GLY A 99 21.23 -17.83 -30.05
C GLY A 99 19.83 -18.42 -30.23
N ALA A 100 18.78 -17.60 -30.24
CA ALA A 100 17.38 -18.09 -30.26
C ALA A 100 16.43 -17.31 -31.19
N GLY A 101 16.90 -16.29 -31.92
CA GLY A 101 16.16 -15.67 -33.03
C GLY A 101 14.81 -15.03 -32.70
N GLY A 102 14.52 -14.74 -31.43
CA GLY A 102 13.19 -14.30 -31.01
C GLY A 102 13.16 -13.46 -29.73
N LEU A 103 11.94 -13.09 -29.35
CA LEU A 103 11.64 -12.31 -28.14
C LEU A 103 12.03 -13.07 -26.87
N VAL A 104 12.85 -12.44 -26.03
CA VAL A 104 13.13 -12.87 -24.66
C VAL A 104 12.28 -12.02 -23.71
N ILE A 105 11.53 -12.65 -22.80
CA ILE A 105 10.66 -11.95 -21.84
C ILE A 105 10.95 -12.38 -20.40
N VAL A 106 11.09 -11.40 -19.51
CA VAL A 106 11.06 -11.54 -18.05
C VAL A 106 9.83 -10.77 -17.55
N ARG A 107 8.91 -11.46 -16.88
CA ARG A 107 7.59 -10.92 -16.53
C ARG A 107 7.23 -11.25 -15.10
N ASP A 108 6.23 -10.54 -14.60
CA ASP A 108 5.76 -10.61 -13.21
C ASP A 108 6.85 -10.20 -12.19
N LEU A 109 7.62 -9.16 -12.53
CA LEU A 109 8.57 -8.57 -11.60
C LEU A 109 7.83 -7.66 -10.62
N ASP A 110 7.82 -8.06 -9.35
CA ASP A 110 7.31 -7.27 -8.25
C ASP A 110 8.26 -6.13 -7.90
N LEU A 111 7.81 -4.91 -8.16
CA LEU A 111 8.51 -3.67 -7.83
C LEU A 111 7.55 -2.72 -7.12
N PHE A 112 8.10 -1.69 -6.48
CA PHE A 112 7.32 -0.53 -6.04
C PHE A 112 8.12 0.73 -6.31
N SER A 113 7.41 1.85 -6.43
CA SER A 113 8.02 3.18 -6.51
C SER A 113 7.24 4.16 -5.67
N TYR A 114 7.82 5.33 -5.38
CA TYR A 114 7.08 6.42 -4.76
C TYR A 114 6.48 7.33 -5.82
N CYS A 115 5.20 7.70 -5.68
CA CYS A 115 4.53 8.58 -6.61
C CYS A 115 5.14 9.99 -6.54
N GLU A 116 5.65 10.51 -7.65
CA GLU A 116 6.23 11.86 -7.67
C GLU A 116 5.21 12.95 -7.33
N SER A 117 3.91 12.69 -7.52
CA SER A 117 2.85 13.65 -7.25
C SER A 117 2.42 13.72 -5.78
N CYS A 118 2.56 12.64 -5.02
CA CYS A 118 2.05 12.58 -3.64
C CYS A 118 2.94 11.82 -2.65
N LEU A 119 4.13 11.37 -3.04
CA LEU A 119 5.10 10.63 -2.22
C LEU A 119 4.61 9.30 -1.65
N LEU A 120 3.39 8.86 -1.96
CA LEU A 120 2.89 7.56 -1.53
C LEU A 120 3.47 6.43 -2.39
N PRO A 121 3.79 5.28 -1.79
CA PRO A 121 4.26 4.12 -2.52
C PRO A 121 3.14 3.53 -3.38
N PHE A 122 3.50 3.07 -4.57
CA PHE A 122 2.61 2.33 -5.46
C PHE A 122 3.31 1.05 -5.97
N PRO A 123 2.66 -0.12 -5.87
CA PRO A 123 3.16 -1.36 -6.45
C PRO A 123 3.13 -1.31 -7.98
N VAL A 124 4.11 -1.98 -8.57
CA VAL A 124 4.35 -2.09 -10.00
C VAL A 124 4.62 -3.54 -10.33
N LYS A 125 3.79 -4.15 -11.18
CA LYS A 125 4.15 -5.40 -11.87
C LYS A 125 4.82 -5.02 -13.18
N CYS A 126 6.11 -5.34 -13.30
CA CYS A 126 6.93 -5.00 -14.45
C CYS A 126 7.14 -6.23 -15.35
N HIS A 127 6.96 -6.02 -16.65
CA HIS A 127 7.20 -7.00 -17.69
C HIS A 127 8.20 -6.41 -18.69
N VAL A 128 9.34 -7.06 -18.84
CA VAL A 128 10.45 -6.64 -19.67
C VAL A 128 10.64 -7.64 -20.79
N GLY A 129 10.65 -7.18 -22.03
CA GLY A 129 11.01 -7.98 -23.18
C GLY A 129 12.09 -7.31 -24.00
N TYR A 130 12.94 -8.09 -24.65
CA TYR A 130 13.90 -7.58 -25.60
C TYR A 130 14.15 -8.60 -26.72
N VAL A 131 14.54 -8.10 -27.88
CA VAL A 131 14.98 -8.93 -29.01
C VAL A 131 16.50 -8.79 -29.11
N PRO A 132 17.30 -9.83 -28.80
CA PRO A 132 18.75 -9.73 -28.79
C PRO A 132 19.32 -9.30 -30.16
N SER A 133 20.59 -8.88 -30.22
CA SER A 133 21.26 -8.57 -31.48
C SER A 133 22.77 -8.74 -31.35
N GLY A 134 23.45 -9.00 -32.48
CA GLY A 134 24.90 -9.14 -32.51
C GLY A 134 25.43 -10.24 -31.59
N GLU A 135 24.81 -11.43 -31.64
CA GLU A 135 25.28 -12.65 -30.96
C GLU A 135 25.52 -12.50 -29.45
N ARG A 136 24.73 -11.65 -28.80
CA ARG A 136 24.84 -11.40 -27.36
C ARG A 136 23.49 -11.43 -26.68
N VAL A 137 23.50 -11.98 -25.47
CA VAL A 137 22.35 -11.99 -24.55
C VAL A 137 22.73 -11.36 -23.22
N VAL A 138 21.75 -10.82 -22.51
CA VAL A 138 21.96 -10.25 -21.18
C VAL A 138 21.55 -11.26 -20.12
N GLY A 139 22.28 -11.33 -19.00
CA GLY A 139 21.84 -12.12 -17.85
C GLY A 139 20.46 -11.67 -17.35
N LEU A 140 19.50 -12.60 -17.22
CA LEU A 140 18.09 -12.30 -16.89
C LEU A 140 17.92 -11.47 -15.60
N SER A 141 18.75 -11.72 -14.59
CA SER A 141 18.73 -10.97 -13.32
C SER A 141 19.14 -9.50 -13.47
N LYS A 142 19.75 -9.11 -14.59
CA LYS A 142 20.11 -7.72 -14.87
C LYS A 142 18.93 -6.92 -15.38
N LEU A 143 18.00 -7.55 -16.12
CA LEU A 143 16.76 -6.91 -16.54
C LEU A 143 15.95 -6.43 -15.32
N SER A 144 15.76 -7.32 -14.36
CA SER A 144 15.06 -6.97 -13.11
C SER A 144 15.82 -5.93 -12.30
N ARG A 145 17.15 -6.02 -12.22
CA ARG A 145 17.96 -5.06 -11.48
C ARG A 145 17.97 -3.67 -12.10
N VAL A 146 17.95 -3.54 -13.43
CA VAL A 146 17.81 -2.23 -14.09
C VAL A 146 16.42 -1.64 -13.81
N ALA A 147 15.36 -2.44 -13.88
CA ALA A 147 14.02 -1.99 -13.52
C ALA A 147 13.95 -1.52 -12.06
N ASP A 148 14.58 -2.24 -11.13
CA ASP A 148 14.68 -1.86 -9.71
C ASP A 148 15.37 -0.50 -9.50
N VAL A 149 16.47 -0.21 -10.21
CA VAL A 149 17.17 1.08 -10.10
C VAL A 149 16.25 2.28 -10.36
N PHE A 150 15.35 2.18 -11.34
CA PHE A 150 14.43 3.27 -11.63
C PHE A 150 13.18 3.23 -10.75
N ALA A 151 12.70 2.04 -10.37
CA ALA A 151 11.58 1.90 -9.45
C ALA A 151 11.90 2.43 -8.05
N LYS A 152 13.16 2.37 -7.60
CA LYS A 152 13.59 2.94 -6.30
C LYS A 152 13.87 4.45 -6.39
N ARG A 153 12.88 5.21 -6.86
CA ARG A 153 12.90 6.67 -7.03
C ARG A 153 11.50 7.27 -6.84
N LEU A 154 11.39 8.59 -6.92
CA LEU A 154 10.11 9.27 -7.14
C LEU A 154 9.77 9.16 -8.64
N GLN A 155 8.62 8.60 -8.97
CA GLN A 155 8.24 8.28 -10.35
C GLN A 155 6.78 8.58 -10.68
N GLU A 156 6.54 8.71 -11.98
CA GLU A 156 5.26 8.54 -12.64
C GLU A 156 5.34 7.26 -13.52
N PRO A 157 4.25 6.49 -13.68
CA PRO A 157 4.28 5.21 -14.38
C PRO A 157 4.90 5.25 -15.78
N GLN A 158 4.51 6.22 -16.63
CA GLN A 158 5.05 6.33 -17.98
C GLN A 158 6.53 6.70 -17.96
N ARG A 159 6.94 7.66 -17.11
CA ARG A 159 8.36 8.01 -16.91
C ARG A 159 9.18 6.78 -16.54
N LEU A 160 8.71 6.00 -15.56
CA LEU A 160 9.38 4.77 -15.14
C LEU A 160 9.53 3.79 -16.31
N ALA A 161 8.49 3.59 -17.11
CA ALA A 161 8.55 2.70 -18.27
C ALA A 161 9.59 3.19 -19.31
N ASP A 162 9.60 4.50 -19.59
CA ASP A 162 10.50 5.11 -20.58
C ASP A 162 11.97 5.08 -20.13
N GLU A 163 12.24 5.37 -18.86
CA GLU A 163 13.59 5.32 -18.29
C GLU A 163 14.17 3.91 -18.32
N VAL A 164 13.39 2.90 -17.92
CA VAL A 164 13.82 1.49 -17.96
C VAL A 164 14.06 1.05 -19.41
N CYS A 165 13.13 1.37 -20.32
CA CYS A 165 13.22 1.01 -21.74
C CYS A 165 14.49 1.61 -22.37
N SER A 166 14.70 2.91 -22.19
CA SER A 166 15.85 3.64 -22.71
C SER A 166 17.17 3.12 -22.15
N ALA A 167 17.24 2.88 -20.84
CA ALA A 167 18.46 2.42 -20.18
C ALA A 167 18.85 0.99 -20.60
N LEU A 168 17.88 0.09 -20.75
CA LEU A 168 18.12 -1.25 -21.29
C LEU A 168 18.54 -1.21 -22.75
N HIS A 169 17.89 -0.39 -23.57
CA HIS A 169 18.23 -0.25 -24.98
C HIS A 169 19.68 0.27 -25.14
N GLN A 170 20.05 1.32 -24.41
CA GLN A 170 21.40 1.88 -24.46
C GLN A 170 22.47 0.92 -23.92
N GLY A 171 22.17 0.22 -22.82
CA GLY A 171 23.11 -0.69 -22.16
C GLY A 171 23.36 -1.98 -22.93
N ILE A 172 22.31 -2.58 -23.49
CA ILE A 172 22.38 -3.89 -24.18
C ILE A 172 22.64 -3.70 -25.68
N ARG A 173 22.14 -2.62 -26.28
CA ARG A 173 22.03 -2.40 -27.74
C ARG A 173 21.31 -3.53 -28.49
N PRO A 174 20.12 -3.98 -28.03
CA PRO A 174 19.38 -5.04 -28.67
C PRO A 174 18.72 -4.55 -29.98
N ALA A 175 18.07 -5.44 -30.73
CA ALA A 175 17.22 -5.03 -31.86
C ALA A 175 16.00 -4.23 -31.37
N GLY A 176 15.53 -4.49 -30.15
CA GLY A 176 14.54 -3.65 -29.48
C GLY A 176 14.28 -4.07 -28.04
N VAL A 177 13.64 -3.19 -27.29
CA VAL A 177 13.20 -3.38 -25.89
C VAL A 177 11.73 -2.98 -25.78
N ALA A 178 10.97 -3.73 -25.01
CA ALA A 178 9.61 -3.41 -24.61
C ALA A 178 9.47 -3.50 -23.09
N ILE A 179 8.80 -2.51 -22.52
CA ILE A 179 8.43 -2.45 -21.11
C ILE A 179 6.93 -2.33 -21.03
N ILE A 180 6.32 -3.14 -20.19
CA ILE A 180 4.93 -2.96 -19.79
C ILE A 180 4.84 -2.97 -18.26
N LEU A 181 4.19 -1.96 -17.71
CA LEU A 181 3.97 -1.82 -16.28
C LEU A 181 2.48 -1.85 -15.97
N GLN A 182 2.08 -2.67 -15.00
CA GLN A 182 0.78 -2.57 -14.35
C GLN A 182 1.01 -1.90 -13.00
N CYS A 183 0.54 -0.66 -12.87
CA CYS A 183 0.71 0.13 -11.66
C CYS A 183 -0.63 0.23 -10.93
N SER A 184 -0.61 0.11 -9.61
CA SER A 184 -1.81 0.34 -8.78
C SER A 184 -1.51 1.45 -7.78
N HIS A 185 -2.30 2.51 -7.77
CA HIS A 185 -2.19 3.60 -6.81
C HIS A 185 -3.33 3.56 -5.81
N ILE A 186 -3.03 3.76 -4.53
CA ILE A 186 -4.07 3.87 -3.50
C ILE A 186 -4.96 5.08 -3.79
N HIS A 187 -6.27 4.94 -3.61
CA HIS A 187 -7.17 6.06 -3.73
C HIS A 187 -6.87 7.13 -2.64
N PHE A 188 -7.19 8.40 -2.95
CA PHE A 188 -7.20 9.47 -1.96
C PHE A 188 -8.55 9.46 -1.25
N PRO A 189 -8.64 9.06 0.03
CA PRO A 189 -9.93 9.13 0.72
C PRO A 189 -10.31 10.60 0.92
N ASP A 190 -11.50 10.99 0.47
CA ASP A 190 -12.14 12.21 0.93
C ASP A 190 -13.13 11.84 2.04
N ILE A 191 -12.99 12.48 3.20
CA ILE A 191 -13.78 12.27 4.42
C ILE A 191 -15.28 12.27 4.10
N GLU A 192 -15.71 13.10 3.15
CA GLU A 192 -17.13 13.23 2.77
C GLU A 192 -17.59 12.17 1.75
N SER A 193 -16.70 11.69 0.88
CA SER A 193 -17.04 10.77 -0.22
C SER A 193 -17.23 9.30 0.21
N VAL A 194 -16.59 8.88 1.31
CA VAL A 194 -16.60 7.47 1.76
C VAL A 194 -18.01 6.98 2.12
N PHE A 195 -18.94 7.88 2.44
CA PHE A 195 -20.31 7.53 2.79
C PHE A 195 -21.23 7.25 1.59
N LEU A 196 -20.85 7.64 0.36
CA LEU A 196 -21.78 7.69 -0.78
C LEU A 196 -21.63 6.53 -1.78
N ASP A 197 -20.44 5.96 -1.95
CA ASP A 197 -20.19 4.98 -3.01
C ASP A 197 -19.84 3.58 -2.48
N SER A 198 -20.79 2.65 -2.62
CA SER A 198 -20.57 1.22 -2.33
C SER A 198 -19.66 0.51 -3.34
N ASN A 199 -19.40 1.12 -4.49
CA ASN A 199 -18.58 0.57 -5.59
C ASN A 199 -17.11 1.05 -5.55
N TYR A 200 -16.63 1.57 -4.42
CA TYR A 200 -15.28 2.11 -4.31
C TYR A 200 -14.22 1.03 -4.51
N GLN A 201 -13.62 0.98 -5.70
CA GLN A 201 -12.39 0.24 -5.92
C GLN A 201 -11.27 1.01 -5.22
N GLY A 202 -10.74 0.46 -4.12
CA GLY A 202 -9.72 1.14 -3.29
C GLY A 202 -8.41 1.48 -4.00
N TRP A 203 -8.26 1.08 -5.27
CA TRP A 203 -7.06 1.24 -6.09
C TRP A 203 -7.40 1.73 -7.49
N VAL A 204 -6.65 2.73 -7.95
CA VAL A 204 -6.62 3.11 -9.37
C VAL A 204 -5.55 2.26 -10.05
N LYS A 205 -5.95 1.45 -11.04
CA LYS A 205 -5.04 0.62 -11.84
C LYS A 205 -4.81 1.25 -13.20
N ILE A 206 -3.55 1.28 -13.65
CA ILE A 206 -3.17 1.80 -14.95
C ILE A 206 -2.18 0.87 -15.64
N LEU A 207 -2.25 0.83 -16.96
CA LEU A 207 -1.30 0.14 -17.80
C LEU A 207 -0.53 1.16 -18.64
N VAL A 208 0.79 1.10 -18.57
CA VAL A 208 1.68 1.91 -19.40
C VAL A 208 2.65 1.01 -20.13
N SER A 209 3.03 1.40 -21.33
CA SER A 209 4.03 0.71 -22.13
C SER A 209 5.05 1.68 -22.71
N SER A 210 6.27 1.18 -22.91
CA SER A 210 7.34 1.88 -23.58
C SER A 210 8.09 0.90 -24.48
N GLY A 211 8.47 1.33 -25.67
CA GLY A 211 9.12 0.49 -26.69
C GLY A 211 10.23 1.25 -27.40
N SER A 212 11.29 0.53 -27.77
CA SER A 212 12.44 1.06 -28.51
C SER A 212 12.96 0.03 -29.52
N GLY A 213 13.56 0.48 -30.64
CA GLY A 213 13.98 -0.39 -31.75
C GLY A 213 12.78 -1.03 -32.45
N VAL A 214 12.80 -2.36 -32.62
CA VAL A 214 11.67 -3.09 -33.26
C VAL A 214 10.31 -2.91 -32.56
N PHE A 215 10.30 -2.40 -31.32
CA PHE A 215 9.09 -2.10 -30.56
C PHE A 215 8.62 -0.63 -30.65
N GLU A 216 9.30 0.26 -31.38
CA GLU A 216 8.90 1.67 -31.51
C GLU A 216 7.51 1.83 -32.14
N ASN A 217 7.20 1.02 -33.14
CA ASN A 217 5.87 0.97 -33.72
C ASN A 217 4.95 0.12 -32.82
N LYS A 218 3.92 0.75 -32.23
CA LYS A 218 2.91 0.07 -31.40
C LYS A 218 2.10 -1.00 -32.15
N ASN A 219 2.11 -0.97 -33.48
CA ASN A 219 1.42 -1.94 -34.34
C ASN A 219 2.36 -3.04 -34.89
N ALA A 220 3.61 -3.10 -34.44
CA ALA A 220 4.55 -4.14 -34.90
C ALA A 220 4.14 -5.53 -34.38
N ASP A 221 4.30 -6.57 -35.19
CA ASP A 221 3.93 -7.96 -34.86
C ASP A 221 4.61 -8.47 -33.58
N VAL A 222 5.81 -7.98 -33.28
CA VAL A 222 6.55 -8.34 -32.07
C VAL A 222 5.82 -7.94 -30.77
N TRP A 223 4.96 -6.92 -30.81
CA TRP A 223 4.08 -6.60 -29.68
C TRP A 223 3.00 -7.69 -29.51
N ALA A 224 2.46 -8.24 -30.59
CA ALA A 224 1.48 -9.32 -30.53
C ALA A 224 2.08 -10.58 -29.88
N ASP A 225 3.33 -10.91 -30.21
CA ASP A 225 4.07 -12.00 -29.54
C ASP A 225 4.23 -11.72 -28.04
N PHE A 226 4.61 -10.48 -27.67
CA PHE A 226 4.74 -10.07 -26.27
C PHE A 226 3.43 -10.25 -25.51
N PHE A 227 2.33 -9.69 -26.04
CA PHE A 227 1.01 -9.78 -25.42
C PHE A 227 0.52 -11.23 -25.35
N GLY A 228 0.78 -12.04 -26.39
CA GLY A 228 0.48 -13.47 -26.40
C GLY A 228 1.16 -14.22 -25.25
N LEU A 229 2.44 -13.94 -25.00
CA LEU A 229 3.20 -14.56 -23.91
C LEU A 229 2.75 -14.11 -22.51
N LEU A 230 2.23 -12.88 -22.37
CA LEU A 230 1.60 -12.41 -21.13
C LEU A 230 0.25 -13.12 -20.89
N LYS A 231 -0.61 -13.13 -21.91
CA LYS A 231 -1.94 -13.75 -21.84
C LYS A 231 -1.86 -15.25 -21.55
N PHE A 232 -0.87 -15.95 -22.11
CA PHE A 232 -0.59 -17.36 -21.81
C PHE A 232 -0.44 -17.64 -20.30
N ARG A 233 -0.08 -16.65 -19.50
CA ARG A 233 0.05 -16.76 -18.05
C ARG A 233 -1.02 -16.07 -17.24
N GLY A 234 -2.17 -15.79 -17.86
CA GLY A 234 -3.31 -15.19 -17.21
C GLY A 234 -3.14 -13.69 -16.93
N ILE A 235 -2.09 -13.06 -17.45
CA ILE A 235 -1.90 -11.61 -17.34
C ILE A 235 -2.80 -10.96 -18.39
N ASN A 236 -4.05 -10.72 -18.04
CA ASN A 236 -5.03 -10.10 -18.92
C ASN A 236 -4.90 -8.56 -18.88
N MET A 237 -4.65 -7.94 -20.04
CA MET A 237 -4.50 -6.49 -20.20
C MET A 237 -5.76 -5.81 -20.67
N ASP A 238 -6.76 -6.54 -21.15
CA ASP A 238 -7.97 -6.00 -21.78
C ASP A 238 -8.82 -5.18 -20.79
N LYS A 239 -8.67 -5.43 -19.48
CA LYS A 239 -9.42 -4.77 -18.40
C LYS A 239 -8.78 -3.48 -17.87
N ILE A 240 -7.58 -3.11 -18.31
CA ILE A 240 -6.81 -1.99 -17.75
C ILE A 240 -6.66 -0.89 -18.80
N HIS A 241 -7.02 0.35 -18.47
CA HIS A 241 -6.85 1.49 -19.36
C HIS A 241 -5.36 1.65 -19.74
N PHE A 242 -5.07 1.49 -21.04
CA PHE A 242 -3.81 1.93 -21.62
C PHE A 242 -3.74 3.45 -21.54
N ARG A 243 -2.68 3.99 -20.95
CA ARG A 243 -2.55 5.43 -20.86
C ARG A 243 -2.39 6.07 -22.25
N GLY A 244 -3.39 6.82 -22.69
CA GLY A 244 -3.31 7.73 -23.84
C GLY A 244 -2.60 9.04 -23.48
N SER A 245 -2.07 9.75 -24.47
CA SER A 245 -1.45 11.07 -24.27
C SER A 245 -2.41 12.14 -23.74
N SER A 246 -3.72 11.91 -23.87
CA SER A 246 -4.80 12.79 -23.42
C SER A 246 -5.44 12.38 -22.08
N ASP A 247 -4.91 11.35 -21.41
CA ASP A 247 -5.56 10.81 -20.22
C ASP A 247 -5.47 11.74 -19.00
N PRO A 248 -6.49 11.73 -18.13
CA PRO A 248 -6.45 12.47 -16.86
C PRO A 248 -5.24 12.06 -16.01
N CYS A 249 -4.92 12.89 -15.01
CA CYS A 249 -3.81 12.59 -14.13
C CYS A 249 -3.98 11.20 -13.47
N TRP A 250 -2.94 10.37 -13.55
CA TRP A 250 -2.94 9.04 -12.95
C TRP A 250 -3.01 9.09 -11.41
N CYS A 251 -2.43 10.12 -10.79
CA CYS A 251 -2.38 10.22 -9.35
C CYS A 251 -3.72 10.78 -8.83
N PRO A 252 -4.45 10.05 -7.97
CA PRO A 252 -5.72 10.50 -7.42
C PRO A 252 -5.65 11.87 -6.73
N SER A 253 -4.48 12.23 -6.18
CA SER A 253 -4.22 13.53 -5.54
C SER A 253 -4.35 14.75 -6.46
N GLN A 254 -4.28 14.55 -7.78
CA GLN A 254 -4.42 15.61 -8.78
C GLN A 254 -5.81 15.62 -9.44
N SER A 255 -6.64 14.62 -9.19
CA SER A 255 -7.98 14.57 -9.77
C SER A 255 -8.84 15.71 -9.22
N SER A 256 -9.59 16.38 -10.10
CA SER A 256 -10.54 17.46 -9.73
C SER A 256 -11.61 16.99 -8.74
N LEU A 257 -11.84 15.68 -8.64
CA LEU A 257 -12.71 15.05 -7.64
C LEU A 257 -12.20 15.28 -6.21
N SER A 258 -10.88 15.45 -6.03
CA SER A 258 -10.26 15.87 -4.76
C SER A 258 -10.38 17.37 -4.47
N ALA A 259 -11.06 18.16 -5.32
CA ALA A 259 -11.32 19.57 -5.08
C ALA A 259 -12.55 19.80 -4.18
N LYS A 260 -13.46 18.81 -4.05
CA LYS A 260 -14.54 18.81 -3.05
C LYS A 260 -14.05 18.44 -1.66
N VAL A 261 -12.82 18.83 -1.32
CA VAL A 261 -12.30 18.67 0.03
C VAL A 261 -13.23 19.36 0.98
N SER A 262 -13.58 18.62 2.04
CA SER A 262 -14.35 19.14 3.14
C SER A 262 -13.92 20.56 3.45
N SER A 263 -14.89 21.48 3.41
CA SER A 263 -14.75 22.86 3.87
C SER A 263 -14.19 22.99 5.30
N LYS A 264 -14.03 21.86 6.02
CA LYS A 264 -13.46 21.74 7.36
C LYS A 264 -11.93 21.67 7.41
N ILE A 265 -11.24 21.27 6.34
CA ILE A 265 -9.76 21.27 6.35
C ILE A 265 -9.33 22.72 6.10
N GLY A 266 -8.78 23.36 7.14
CA GLY A 266 -8.24 24.72 7.05
C GLY A 266 -7.11 24.86 6.01
N PRO A 267 -6.58 26.07 5.80
CA PRO A 267 -5.44 26.25 4.90
C PRO A 267 -4.29 25.31 5.26
N VAL A 268 -3.68 24.70 4.25
CA VAL A 268 -2.57 23.74 4.43
C VAL A 268 -1.47 24.42 5.24
N ASN A 269 -1.00 23.77 6.32
CA ASN A 269 0.03 24.33 7.19
C ASN A 269 1.34 24.55 6.41
N PRO A 270 1.81 25.79 6.23
CA PRO A 270 3.00 26.08 5.43
C PRO A 270 4.27 25.45 6.01
N VAL A 271 4.36 25.29 7.34
CA VAL A 271 5.51 24.67 8.00
C VAL A 271 5.63 23.19 7.62
N MET A 272 4.50 22.47 7.56
CA MET A 272 4.48 21.08 7.10
C MET A 272 4.85 20.97 5.61
N VAL A 273 4.42 21.93 4.78
CA VAL A 273 4.76 21.96 3.35
C VAL A 273 6.27 22.13 3.17
N THR A 274 6.89 23.05 3.90
CA THR A 274 8.35 23.23 3.91
C THR A 274 9.08 21.98 4.40
N ALA A 275 8.57 21.30 5.43
CA ALA A 275 9.14 20.04 5.90
C ALA A 275 9.16 18.97 4.81
N VAL A 276 8.07 18.80 4.05
CA VAL A 276 8.02 17.83 2.95
C VAL A 276 8.94 18.22 1.79
N ALA A 277 9.07 19.52 1.49
CA ALA A 277 10.03 20.00 0.51
C ALA A 277 11.48 19.64 0.92
N SER A 278 11.81 19.80 2.20
CA SER A 278 13.12 19.40 2.74
C SER A 278 13.35 17.89 2.65
N VAL A 279 12.31 17.06 2.83
CA VAL A 279 12.41 15.61 2.57
C VAL A 279 12.78 15.36 1.10
N ILE A 280 12.12 16.00 0.15
CA ILE A 280 12.42 15.84 -1.29
C ILE A 280 13.87 16.23 -1.61
N GLU A 281 14.33 17.37 -1.08
CA GLU A 281 15.72 17.83 -1.22
C GLU A 281 16.72 16.81 -0.64
N SER A 282 16.42 16.26 0.54
CA SER A 282 17.25 15.26 1.20
C SER A 282 17.30 13.93 0.44
N LEU A 283 16.32 13.64 -0.42
CA LEU A 283 16.35 12.47 -1.32
C LEU A 283 17.19 12.70 -2.57
N GLY A 284 17.71 13.92 -2.78
CA GLY A 284 18.51 14.31 -3.95
C GLY A 284 17.68 14.89 -5.11
N GLU A 285 16.43 15.27 -4.86
CA GLU A 285 15.52 15.83 -5.86
C GLU A 285 15.29 17.32 -5.64
N ASN A 286 14.93 18.04 -6.70
CA ASN A 286 14.58 19.46 -6.59
C ASN A 286 13.06 19.60 -6.46
N PRO A 287 12.51 20.11 -5.34
CA PRO A 287 11.06 20.29 -5.17
C PRO A 287 10.45 21.29 -6.17
N LEU A 288 11.27 22.11 -6.82
CA LEU A 288 10.88 23.04 -7.90
C LEU A 288 10.95 22.39 -9.29
N ARG A 289 11.38 21.13 -9.42
CA ARG A 289 11.29 20.37 -10.67
C ARG A 289 9.83 20.30 -11.12
N LYS A 290 9.56 20.54 -12.40
CA LYS A 290 8.22 20.69 -12.99
C LYS A 290 7.20 19.66 -12.48
N GLU A 291 7.60 18.40 -12.39
CA GLU A 291 6.70 17.31 -11.99
C GLU A 291 6.50 17.18 -10.47
N LEU A 292 7.42 17.72 -9.67
CA LEU A 292 7.36 17.76 -8.20
C LEU A 292 6.67 19.04 -7.67
N ILE A 293 6.39 20.01 -8.53
CA ILE A 293 5.65 21.22 -8.14
C ILE A 293 4.30 20.83 -7.54
N GLY A 294 4.03 21.36 -6.35
CA GLY A 294 2.82 21.10 -5.57
C GLY A 294 2.77 19.74 -4.87
N THR A 295 3.77 18.86 -5.05
CA THR A 295 3.86 17.58 -4.34
C THR A 295 3.88 17.74 -2.82
N PRO A 296 4.68 18.66 -2.24
CA PRO A 296 4.62 18.95 -0.81
C PRO A 296 3.20 19.26 -0.31
N THR A 297 2.49 20.17 -0.99
CA THR A 297 1.13 20.56 -0.64
C THR A 297 0.14 19.40 -0.73
N ARG A 298 0.22 18.58 -1.79
CA ARG A 298 -0.66 17.42 -1.98
C ARG A 298 -0.46 16.35 -0.91
N PHE A 299 0.80 16.08 -0.53
CA PHE A 299 1.10 15.15 0.55
C PHE A 299 0.60 15.65 1.90
N VAL A 300 0.84 16.92 2.26
CA VAL A 300 0.33 17.49 3.52
C VAL A 300 -1.19 17.45 3.56
N LYS A 301 -1.86 17.86 2.47
CA LYS A 301 -3.33 17.82 2.37
C LYS A 301 -3.89 16.43 2.64
N TRP A 302 -3.26 15.39 2.10
CA TRP A 302 -3.61 14.01 2.39
C TRP A 302 -3.36 13.63 3.85
N LEU A 303 -2.18 13.96 4.37
CA LEU A 303 -1.78 13.60 5.72
C LEU A 303 -2.73 14.19 6.76
N MET A 304 -3.19 15.43 6.53
CA MET A 304 -4.15 16.13 7.39
C MET A 304 -5.51 15.46 7.52
N ASN A 305 -5.90 14.56 6.59
CA ASN A 305 -7.11 13.75 6.76
C ASN A 305 -7.04 12.83 7.99
N PHE A 306 -5.83 12.57 8.50
CA PHE A 306 -5.59 11.70 9.66
C PHE A 306 -5.19 12.48 10.91
N GLN A 307 -5.45 13.80 10.92
CA GLN A 307 -5.22 14.65 12.08
C GLN A 307 -5.94 14.10 13.30
N LYS A 308 -5.30 14.22 14.47
CA LYS A 308 -5.90 13.85 15.74
C LYS A 308 -7.18 14.64 15.97
N SER A 309 -8.29 13.91 16.09
CA SER A 309 -9.62 14.46 16.36
C SER A 309 -10.30 13.72 17.52
N ASN A 310 -11.06 14.48 18.31
CA ASN A 310 -11.89 13.93 19.39
C ASN A 310 -13.18 13.37 18.81
N PHE A 311 -13.60 12.20 19.31
CA PHE A 311 -14.90 11.64 18.91
C PHE A 311 -15.99 12.39 19.65
N ASN A 312 -16.72 13.25 18.96
CA ASN A 312 -17.95 13.83 19.51
C ASN A 312 -19.12 13.15 18.81
N ILE A 313 -19.63 12.05 19.37
CA ILE A 313 -20.94 11.59 18.93
C ILE A 313 -21.99 12.55 19.50
N LYS A 314 -22.82 13.14 18.63
CA LYS A 314 -24.15 13.60 19.05
C LYS A 314 -25.05 12.37 19.19
N LEU A 315 -24.87 11.59 20.27
CA LEU A 315 -25.72 10.43 20.59
C LEU A 315 -27.15 10.84 20.99
N ASN A 316 -27.39 12.13 21.23
CA ASN A 316 -28.66 12.64 21.75
C ASN A 316 -29.88 12.34 20.85
N GLY A 317 -29.69 12.01 19.57
CA GLY A 317 -30.78 11.59 18.68
C GLY A 317 -31.08 10.09 18.67
N PHE A 318 -30.21 9.24 19.22
CA PHE A 318 -30.30 7.78 19.07
C PHE A 318 -30.50 7.03 20.39
N LEU A 319 -30.06 7.60 21.53
CA LEU A 319 -30.22 6.96 22.84
C LEU A 319 -31.52 7.31 23.57
N CYS A 320 -32.25 8.34 23.16
CA CYS A 320 -33.28 8.94 24.03
C CYS A 320 -34.68 8.30 24.03
N ASP A 321 -34.99 7.32 23.18
CA ASP A 321 -36.35 6.73 23.16
C ASP A 321 -36.44 5.26 23.58
N GLY A 322 -35.52 4.74 24.40
CA GLY A 322 -35.75 3.37 24.90
C GLY A 322 -34.81 2.74 25.94
N ILE A 323 -33.85 3.46 26.52
CA ILE A 323 -33.06 2.91 27.65
C ILE A 323 -33.77 3.22 28.96
N ASP A 324 -34.98 2.69 29.13
CA ASP A 324 -35.43 2.38 30.47
C ASP A 324 -34.60 1.21 30.96
N SER A 325 -34.01 1.38 32.14
CA SER A 325 -33.23 0.37 32.83
C SER A 325 -34.12 -0.84 33.14
N LEU A 326 -34.26 -1.75 32.18
CA LEU A 326 -35.04 -2.96 32.35
C LEU A 326 -34.24 -3.94 33.20
N ASN A 327 -34.75 -4.14 34.41
CA ASN A 327 -34.32 -5.14 35.39
C ASN A 327 -34.00 -6.48 34.71
N VAL A 328 -32.80 -6.96 34.97
CA VAL A 328 -32.35 -8.30 34.60
C VAL A 328 -33.13 -9.31 35.44
N ASN A 329 -34.29 -9.73 34.93
CA ASN A 329 -34.96 -10.93 35.40
C ASN A 329 -34.42 -12.13 34.62
N GLU A 330 -33.78 -13.01 35.39
CA GLU A 330 -33.60 -14.47 35.28
C GLU A 330 -33.90 -15.15 33.92
N ASP A 331 -32.87 -15.84 33.43
CA ASP A 331 -32.90 -17.12 32.71
C ASP A 331 -34.05 -17.37 31.72
N VAL A 332 -34.21 -16.49 30.75
CA VAL A 332 -34.83 -16.88 29.48
C VAL A 332 -33.71 -17.27 28.54
N ASN A 333 -33.70 -18.55 28.15
CA ASN A 333 -32.81 -19.15 27.15
C ASN A 333 -33.16 -18.58 25.76
N ILE A 334 -32.95 -17.28 25.57
CA ILE A 334 -33.19 -16.57 24.32
C ILE A 334 -32.14 -17.10 23.34
N ASN A 335 -32.59 -17.73 22.25
CA ASN A 335 -31.76 -18.07 21.10
C ASN A 335 -31.20 -16.77 20.49
N LYS A 336 -30.16 -16.20 21.10
CA LYS A 336 -29.47 -15.03 20.59
C LYS A 336 -28.85 -15.39 19.24
N LYS A 337 -29.42 -14.85 18.16
CA LYS A 337 -28.91 -15.05 16.80
C LYS A 337 -27.74 -14.09 16.58
N ILE A 338 -26.68 -14.58 15.91
CA ILE A 338 -25.57 -13.73 15.45
C ILE A 338 -26.09 -12.88 14.28
N THR A 339 -26.07 -11.56 14.45
CA THR A 339 -26.26 -10.58 13.38
C THR A 339 -24.89 -10.02 12.98
N SER A 340 -24.70 -9.74 11.68
CA SER A 340 -23.40 -9.34 11.14
C SER A 340 -23.49 -8.18 10.14
N GLU A 341 -22.58 -7.23 10.25
CA GLU A 341 -22.26 -6.24 9.21
C GLU A 341 -20.86 -6.54 8.67
N LEU A 342 -20.78 -6.96 7.41
CA LEU A 342 -19.54 -7.45 6.78
C LEU A 342 -19.03 -6.46 5.74
N ASN A 343 -17.72 -6.49 5.48
CA ASN A 343 -17.06 -5.70 4.43
C ASN A 343 -17.23 -4.19 4.56
N ILE A 344 -17.12 -3.64 5.77
CA ILE A 344 -17.10 -2.19 5.97
C ILE A 344 -15.70 -1.68 5.59
N PRO A 345 -15.53 -0.90 4.50
CA PRO A 345 -14.21 -0.44 4.08
C PRO A 345 -13.65 0.58 5.08
N PHE A 346 -12.34 0.57 5.26
CA PHE A 346 -11.64 1.57 6.05
C PHE A 346 -10.26 1.91 5.48
N TRP A 347 -9.78 3.10 5.83
CA TRP A 347 -8.41 3.57 5.57
C TRP A 347 -7.83 4.09 6.86
N SER A 348 -6.52 3.95 7.02
CA SER A 348 -5.79 4.48 8.15
C SER A 348 -4.33 4.71 7.84
N GLN A 349 -3.63 5.38 8.75
CA GLN A 349 -2.19 5.63 8.64
C GLN A 349 -1.44 4.85 9.69
N CYS A 350 -0.46 4.05 9.27
CA CYS A 350 0.39 3.34 10.20
C CYS A 350 1.21 4.35 11.01
N GLU A 351 1.01 4.43 12.33
CA GLU A 351 1.72 5.39 13.18
C GLU A 351 3.23 5.15 13.21
N HIS A 352 3.67 3.93 12.90
CA HIS A 352 5.08 3.56 12.88
C HIS A 352 5.84 4.07 11.66
N HIS A 353 5.14 4.28 10.54
CA HIS A 353 5.76 4.52 9.22
C HIS A 353 5.12 5.67 8.43
N LEU A 354 4.03 6.29 8.92
CA LEU A 354 3.27 7.33 8.21
C LEU A 354 2.90 6.94 6.77
N LEU A 355 2.55 5.66 6.60
CA LEU A 355 2.16 5.07 5.34
C LEU A 355 0.77 4.45 5.48
N PRO A 356 -0.04 4.48 4.40
CA PRO A 356 -1.41 4.04 4.47
C PRO A 356 -1.51 2.53 4.64
N PHE A 357 -2.53 2.12 5.38
CA PHE A 357 -3.09 0.78 5.31
C PHE A 357 -4.60 0.88 5.16
N HIS A 358 -5.18 -0.12 4.52
CA HIS A 358 -6.60 -0.12 4.18
C HIS A 358 -7.10 -1.55 4.14
N GLY A 359 -8.41 -1.71 4.24
CA GLY A 359 -9.04 -3.00 4.13
C GLY A 359 -10.48 -2.93 4.59
N VAL A 360 -10.91 -3.98 5.29
CA VAL A 360 -12.30 -4.17 5.69
C VAL A 360 -12.43 -4.48 7.17
N VAL A 361 -13.56 -4.06 7.73
CA VAL A 361 -14.01 -4.40 9.07
C VAL A 361 -15.27 -5.25 8.97
N HIS A 362 -15.30 -6.35 9.70
CA HIS A 362 -16.44 -7.22 9.89
C HIS A 362 -16.87 -7.15 11.34
N ILE A 363 -18.15 -6.91 11.57
CA ILE A 363 -18.73 -6.75 12.91
C ILE A 363 -19.82 -7.79 13.09
N GLY A 364 -19.71 -8.60 14.13
CA GLY A 364 -20.75 -9.52 14.59
C GLY A 364 -21.22 -9.14 15.98
N TYR A 365 -22.52 -9.28 16.24
CA TYR A 365 -23.10 -9.01 17.54
C TYR A 365 -24.29 -9.92 17.82
N LEU A 366 -24.56 -10.18 19.10
CA LEU A 366 -25.72 -10.93 19.54
C LEU A 366 -26.83 -9.96 19.96
N MET A 367 -27.98 -10.03 19.29
CA MET A 367 -29.11 -9.15 19.60
C MET A 367 -30.31 -9.95 20.10
N SER A 368 -31.05 -9.39 21.06
CA SER A 368 -32.37 -9.88 21.46
C SER A 368 -33.45 -9.31 20.54
N ASP A 369 -34.56 -10.04 20.36
CA ASP A 369 -35.69 -9.62 19.52
C ASP A 369 -36.23 -8.25 19.99
N GLY A 370 -36.17 -7.22 19.14
CA GLY A 370 -36.77 -5.89 19.41
C GLY A 370 -35.96 -4.64 19.03
N PHE A 371 -34.71 -4.74 18.55
CA PHE A 371 -33.87 -3.58 18.21
C PHE A 371 -33.90 -3.16 16.72
N ASN A 372 -33.76 -1.85 16.48
CA ASN A 372 -34.01 -1.14 15.21
C ASN A 372 -32.78 -1.15 14.24
N PRO A 373 -32.93 -1.30 12.91
CA PRO A 373 -31.83 -1.49 11.96
C PRO A 373 -31.05 -0.21 11.56
N ILE A 374 -31.19 0.92 12.27
CA ILE A 374 -30.46 2.19 12.00
C ILE A 374 -28.94 2.08 12.35
N LEU A 375 -28.48 0.89 12.73
CA LEU A 375 -27.11 0.65 13.21
C LEU A 375 -26.04 0.67 12.11
N LYS A 376 -26.35 0.34 10.85
CA LYS A 376 -25.32 0.21 9.80
C LYS A 376 -24.55 1.51 9.55
N SER A 377 -25.25 2.64 9.37
CA SER A 377 -24.61 3.94 9.13
C SER A 377 -23.81 4.42 10.34
N LEU A 378 -24.29 4.11 11.55
CA LEU A 378 -23.57 4.39 12.79
C LEU A 378 -22.29 3.56 12.91
N LEU A 379 -22.35 2.26 12.61
CA LEU A 379 -21.18 1.37 12.60
C LEU A 379 -20.16 1.82 11.55
N GLN A 380 -20.61 2.17 10.34
CA GLN A 380 -19.75 2.76 9.31
C GLN A 380 -19.09 4.06 9.80
N SER A 381 -19.83 4.92 10.51
CA SER A 381 -19.31 6.17 11.06
C SER A 381 -18.26 5.94 12.14
N ILE A 382 -18.43 4.92 13.01
CA ILE A 382 -17.46 4.53 14.03
C ILE A 382 -16.18 3.98 13.38
N VAL A 383 -16.32 3.08 12.41
CA VAL A 383 -15.18 2.53 11.64
C VAL A 383 -14.43 3.65 10.93
N HIS A 384 -15.14 4.56 10.25
CA HIS A 384 -14.57 5.73 9.60
C HIS A 384 -13.79 6.60 10.60
N PHE A 385 -14.41 6.94 11.74
CA PHE A 385 -13.78 7.78 12.73
C PHE A 385 -12.44 7.22 13.26
N TYR A 386 -12.39 5.92 13.57
CA TYR A 386 -11.15 5.31 14.05
C TYR A 386 -10.16 5.03 12.92
N GLY A 387 -10.63 4.86 11.68
CA GLY A 387 -9.80 4.72 10.50
C GLY A 387 -8.98 5.99 10.21
N PHE A 388 -9.61 7.17 10.19
CA PHE A 388 -8.96 8.44 9.84
C PHE A 388 -8.08 9.02 10.98
N LYS A 389 -7.10 8.23 11.42
CA LYS A 389 -6.10 8.56 12.44
C LYS A 389 -4.77 7.87 12.15
N LEU A 390 -3.71 8.28 12.86
CA LEU A 390 -2.55 7.42 13.04
C LEU A 390 -2.91 6.24 13.94
N GLN A 391 -2.66 5.01 13.48
CA GLN A 391 -3.10 3.79 14.13
C GLN A 391 -2.06 2.67 14.14
N VAL A 392 -2.34 1.76 15.07
CA VAL A 392 -1.89 0.36 15.08
C VAL A 392 -3.15 -0.49 14.87
N GLN A 393 -3.10 -1.48 13.98
CA GLN A 393 -4.30 -2.21 13.54
C GLN A 393 -5.02 -2.93 14.72
N GLU A 394 -4.25 -3.47 15.65
CA GLU A 394 -4.73 -4.10 16.87
C GLU A 394 -5.50 -3.09 17.74
N ARG A 395 -4.97 -1.87 17.87
CA ARG A 395 -5.62 -0.77 18.61
C ARG A 395 -6.90 -0.33 17.92
N LEU A 396 -6.87 -0.18 16.60
CA LEU A 396 -8.05 0.15 15.79
C LEU A 396 -9.17 -0.87 16.01
N THR A 397 -8.84 -2.16 15.92
CA THR A 397 -9.78 -3.27 16.13
C THR A 397 -10.43 -3.21 17.51
N ARG A 398 -9.60 -3.03 18.55
CA ARG A 398 -10.07 -2.91 19.94
C ARG A 398 -10.96 -1.69 20.14
N GLN A 399 -10.55 -0.52 19.63
CA GLN A 399 -11.30 0.73 19.77
C GLN A 399 -12.69 0.65 19.14
N ILE A 400 -12.80 0.01 17.98
CA ILE A 400 -14.10 -0.24 17.34
C ILE A 400 -14.94 -1.14 18.25
N ALA A 401 -14.41 -2.30 18.68
CA ALA A 401 -15.12 -3.25 19.54
C ALA A 401 -15.62 -2.59 20.85
N GLU A 402 -14.75 -1.86 21.55
CA GLU A 402 -15.08 -1.17 22.81
C GLU A 402 -16.13 -0.05 22.62
N THR A 403 -16.14 0.61 21.46
CA THR A 403 -17.10 1.68 21.17
C THR A 403 -18.47 1.13 20.80
N ILE A 404 -18.53 0.03 20.06
CA ILE A 404 -19.80 -0.57 19.61
C ILE A 404 -20.44 -1.45 20.68
N ALA A 405 -19.65 -2.03 21.60
CA ALA A 405 -20.17 -2.98 22.59
C ALA A 405 -21.33 -2.41 23.42
N PRO A 406 -21.25 -1.20 24.02
CA PRO A 406 -22.36 -0.62 24.76
C PRO A 406 -23.60 -0.32 23.90
N LEU A 407 -23.42 -0.11 22.60
CA LEU A 407 -24.50 0.19 21.65
C LEU A 407 -25.27 -1.07 21.21
N LEU A 408 -24.67 -2.25 21.38
CA LEU A 408 -25.14 -3.54 20.85
C LEU A 408 -25.30 -4.61 21.95
N GLY A 409 -25.41 -4.20 23.22
CA GLY A 409 -25.64 -5.11 24.35
C GLY A 409 -24.42 -5.84 24.90
N GLY A 410 -23.20 -5.45 24.51
CA GLY A 410 -21.92 -5.92 25.06
C GLY A 410 -21.30 -7.14 24.37
N ASP A 411 -22.11 -7.91 23.65
CA ASP A 411 -21.71 -9.16 22.99
C ASP A 411 -21.27 -8.90 21.55
N VAL A 412 -19.99 -8.57 21.32
CA VAL A 412 -19.48 -8.18 19.99
C VAL A 412 -18.19 -8.90 19.60
N ILE A 413 -18.05 -9.16 18.30
CA ILE A 413 -16.81 -9.59 17.64
C ILE A 413 -16.51 -8.63 16.49
N VAL A 414 -15.27 -8.15 16.43
CA VAL A 414 -14.77 -7.29 15.37
C VAL A 414 -13.55 -7.98 14.74
N VAL A 415 -13.59 -8.15 13.43
CA VAL A 415 -12.47 -8.67 12.63
C VAL A 415 -12.05 -7.59 11.65
N VAL A 416 -10.77 -7.23 11.67
CA VAL A 416 -10.19 -6.25 10.74
C VAL A 416 -9.16 -6.96 9.89
N GLU A 417 -9.32 -6.89 8.57
CA GLU A 417 -8.38 -7.40 7.59
C GLU A 417 -7.83 -6.24 6.78
N ALA A 418 -6.50 -6.12 6.67
CA ALA A 418 -5.89 -4.97 6.04
C ALA A 418 -4.58 -5.26 5.32
N SER A 419 -4.35 -4.54 4.24
CA SER A 419 -3.08 -4.51 3.50
C SER A 419 -2.32 -3.24 3.85
N HIS A 420 -1.06 -3.42 4.27
CA HIS A 420 -0.18 -2.34 4.72
C HIS A 420 0.82 -1.97 3.64
N THR A 421 0.79 -0.74 3.14
CA THR A 421 1.78 -0.29 2.14
C THR A 421 3.20 -0.21 2.70
N CYS A 422 3.34 -0.14 4.03
CA CYS A 422 4.65 -0.22 4.70
C CYS A 422 5.31 -1.61 4.61
N MET A 423 4.55 -2.67 4.31
CA MET A 423 5.09 -4.02 4.04
C MET A 423 5.64 -4.16 2.62
N ILE A 424 5.14 -3.35 1.69
CA ILE A 424 5.57 -3.32 0.30
C ILE A 424 6.84 -2.48 0.16
N SER A 425 6.84 -1.30 0.80
CA SER A 425 7.86 -0.26 0.55
C SER A 425 9.09 -0.33 1.45
N ARG A 426 9.30 -1.44 2.19
CA ARG A 426 10.40 -1.58 3.16
C ARG A 426 10.91 -3.01 3.26
N GLY A 427 12.20 -3.15 3.58
CA GLY A 427 12.81 -4.45 3.95
C GLY A 427 12.70 -5.48 2.81
N ILE A 428 12.16 -6.66 3.12
CA ILE A 428 12.01 -7.80 2.18
C ILE A 428 10.71 -7.68 1.34
N GLU A 429 10.26 -6.46 1.05
CA GLU A 429 9.22 -6.07 0.08
C GLU A 429 8.13 -7.15 -0.15
N LYS A 430 7.18 -7.27 0.80
CA LYS A 430 6.18 -8.35 0.84
C LYS A 430 4.88 -7.96 0.13
N PHE A 431 4.87 -8.10 -1.19
CA PHE A 431 3.69 -7.93 -2.02
C PHE A 431 2.59 -8.96 -1.68
N GLY A 432 1.33 -8.52 -1.70
CA GLY A 432 0.16 -9.39 -1.46
C GLY A 432 -0.07 -9.80 0.01
N SER A 433 0.81 -9.44 0.95
CA SER A 433 0.60 -9.73 2.36
C SER A 433 -0.52 -8.87 2.96
N SER A 434 -1.41 -9.53 3.72
CA SER A 434 -2.43 -8.89 4.56
C SER A 434 -2.23 -9.27 6.03
N THR A 435 -2.83 -8.49 6.92
CA THR A 435 -2.85 -8.73 8.37
C THR A 435 -4.29 -8.75 8.84
N ALA A 436 -4.64 -9.74 9.66
CA ALA A 436 -5.95 -9.87 10.27
C ALA A 436 -5.85 -9.76 11.79
N THR A 437 -6.79 -9.05 12.41
CA THR A 437 -6.86 -8.85 13.86
C THR A 437 -8.30 -9.06 14.33
N ILE A 438 -8.45 -9.67 15.51
CA ILE A 438 -9.75 -9.99 16.09
C ILE A 438 -9.85 -9.34 17.47
N GLY A 439 -10.91 -8.59 17.71
CA GLY A 439 -11.32 -8.07 19.01
C GLY A 439 -12.66 -8.67 19.41
N VAL A 440 -12.73 -9.29 20.59
CA VAL A 440 -13.96 -9.89 21.13
C VAL A 440 -14.28 -9.32 22.50
N LEU A 441 -15.57 -9.10 22.75
CA LEU A 441 -16.13 -8.66 24.02
C LEU A 441 -17.43 -9.43 24.31
N GLY A 442 -17.83 -9.46 25.58
CA GLY A 442 -19.03 -10.20 26.02
C GLY A 442 -18.94 -11.69 25.71
N HIS A 443 -20.07 -12.29 25.34
CA HIS A 443 -20.23 -13.73 25.09
C HIS A 443 -19.24 -14.29 24.07
N PHE A 444 -18.86 -13.51 23.04
CA PHE A 444 -17.86 -13.94 22.06
C PHE A 444 -16.48 -14.20 22.69
N SER A 445 -16.17 -13.65 23.87
CA SER A 445 -14.92 -13.91 24.58
C SER A 445 -14.85 -15.34 25.12
N THR A 446 -15.99 -15.89 25.53
CA THR A 446 -16.09 -17.20 26.20
C THR A 446 -16.64 -18.31 25.32
N ASP A 447 -17.22 -18.01 24.15
CA ASP A 447 -17.77 -19.00 23.23
C ASP A 447 -16.96 -19.12 21.91
N PRO A 448 -16.04 -20.08 21.81
CA PRO A 448 -15.34 -20.42 20.57
C PRO A 448 -16.26 -20.82 19.40
N THR A 449 -17.42 -21.42 19.69
CA THR A 449 -18.35 -21.91 18.67
C THR A 449 -19.05 -20.73 18.00
N ALA A 450 -19.53 -19.75 18.77
CA ALA A 450 -20.06 -18.50 18.24
C ALA A 450 -19.02 -17.75 17.39
N ARG A 451 -17.75 -17.66 17.86
CA ARG A 451 -16.66 -17.06 17.07
C ARG A 451 -16.43 -17.80 15.75
N ALA A 452 -16.33 -19.13 15.79
CA ALA A 452 -16.13 -19.94 14.59
C ALA A 452 -17.31 -19.82 13.60
N SER A 453 -18.54 -19.74 14.11
CA SER A 453 -19.74 -19.51 13.30
C SER A 453 -19.69 -18.14 12.61
N PHE A 454 -19.31 -17.09 13.33
CA PHE A 454 -19.15 -15.76 12.74
C PHE A 454 -18.03 -15.73 11.68
N LEU A 455 -16.85 -16.30 11.98
CA LEU A 455 -15.73 -16.31 11.04
C LEU A 455 -16.06 -17.06 9.75
N LYS A 456 -16.85 -18.15 9.82
CA LYS A 456 -17.34 -18.87 8.63
C LYS A 456 -18.32 -18.06 7.77
N SER A 457 -18.93 -17.00 8.32
CA SER A 457 -19.85 -16.13 7.60
C SER A 457 -19.14 -15.04 6.80
N ILE A 458 -17.86 -14.77 7.10
CA ILE A 458 -17.06 -13.79 6.36
C ILE A 458 -16.81 -14.34 4.94
N PRO A 459 -17.15 -13.58 3.88
CA PRO A 459 -16.92 -14.04 2.52
C PRO A 459 -15.42 -14.17 2.25
N TYR A 460 -15.05 -15.16 1.43
CA TYR A 460 -13.69 -15.22 0.90
C TYR A 460 -13.37 -13.91 0.16
N PRO A 461 -12.15 -13.35 0.29
CA PRO A 461 -11.73 -12.26 -0.55
C PRO A 461 -11.92 -12.71 -2.00
N THR A 462 -12.83 -12.08 -2.73
CA THR A 462 -12.87 -12.27 -4.17
C THR A 462 -11.55 -11.73 -4.67
N SER A 463 -10.67 -12.61 -5.15
CA SER A 463 -9.38 -12.24 -5.74
C SER A 463 -9.61 -11.06 -6.66
N SER A 464 -9.15 -9.87 -6.27
CA SER A 464 -9.40 -8.63 -6.98
C SER A 464 -8.67 -8.66 -8.32
N GLY A 465 -9.30 -9.24 -9.34
CA GLY A 465 -8.92 -9.09 -10.74
C GLY A 465 -7.82 -10.01 -11.30
N GLU A 466 -7.57 -11.20 -10.74
CA GLU A 466 -6.64 -12.19 -11.32
C GLU A 466 -7.33 -13.35 -12.07
N GLN A 467 -8.55 -13.14 -12.58
CA GLN A 467 -9.15 -14.00 -13.61
C GLN A 467 -9.18 -13.31 -14.98
#